data_AF-A0A024HMN0-F1
#
_entry.id   AF-A0A024HMN0-F1
#
_cell.length_a   1.000
_cell.length_b   1.000
_cell.length_c   1.000
_cell.angle_alpha   90.00
_cell.angle_beta   90.00
_cell.angle_gamma   90.00
#
_symmetry.space_group_name_H-M   'P 1'
#
loop_
_entity.id
_entity.type
_entity.pdbx_description
1 polymer ?
#
loop_
_entity_poly.entity_id
_entity_poly.type
_entity_poly.pdbx_seq_one_letter_code
_entity_poly.pdbx_strand_id
1 'polypeptide(L)'
;MSPEKLFPYSSFRGNNFSGINFYMSTAADRARLLIKMIGPKKASLQGGDYERWKSVSKGAVRVSTEEIDVLVQIYPQYALWLASGNTAPEVGQTSPEHDAAQSGTDGE
;
A
#
# COMPACT_ATOMS: atom_id res chain seq x y z
N MET A 1 13.07 -18.55 24.44
CA MET A 1 14.03 -19.15 23.50
C MET A 1 13.26 -20.12 22.61
N SER A 2 13.38 -19.89 21.31
CA SER A 2 13.15 -20.81 20.18
C SER A 2 11.86 -20.72 19.34
N PRO A 3 12.01 -20.90 18.00
CA PRO A 3 11.13 -20.36 16.97
C PRO A 3 10.66 -21.41 15.94
N GLU A 4 9.36 -21.57 15.68
CA GLU A 4 8.89 -22.38 14.54
C GLU A 4 7.68 -21.69 13.90
N LYS A 5 7.84 -21.11 12.70
CA LYS A 5 7.55 -21.78 11.42
C LYS A 5 6.20 -22.52 11.46
N LEU A 6 5.23 -22.01 10.71
CA LEU A 6 4.72 -22.66 9.49
C LEU A 6 3.47 -21.91 9.04
N PHE A 7 3.51 -21.42 7.80
CA PHE A 7 2.33 -20.94 7.10
C PHE A 7 1.29 -22.06 7.01
N PRO A 8 0.01 -21.75 7.24
CA PRO A 8 -0.99 -22.20 6.28
C PRO A 8 -1.86 -21.02 5.83
N TYR A 9 -1.72 -20.65 4.55
CA TYR A 9 -2.69 -19.82 3.87
C TYR A 9 -3.91 -20.70 3.59
N SER A 10 -4.99 -20.56 4.36
CA SER A 10 -6.27 -21.23 4.10
C SER A 10 -7.42 -20.45 4.74
N SER A 11 -7.96 -19.47 4.00
CA SER A 11 -9.40 -19.33 3.75
C SER A 11 -9.74 -17.91 3.30
N PHE A 12 -10.33 -17.84 2.11
CA PHE A 12 -11.06 -16.69 1.61
C PHE A 12 -12.47 -16.68 2.24
N ARG A 13 -13.00 -15.46 2.43
CA ARG A 13 -14.33 -15.04 2.93
C ARG A 13 -14.49 -14.86 4.44
N GLY A 14 -14.73 -13.60 4.81
CA GLY A 14 -15.21 -13.18 6.11
C GLY A 14 -15.05 -11.68 6.27
N ASN A 15 -16.12 -10.94 5.96
CA ASN A 15 -16.25 -9.52 6.28
C ASN A 15 -16.01 -9.35 7.79
N ASN A 16 -14.94 -8.65 8.20
CA ASN A 16 -14.68 -8.26 9.58
C ASN A 16 -13.82 -6.98 9.60
N PHE A 17 -14.50 -5.85 9.46
CA PHE A 17 -14.05 -4.55 9.96
C PHE A 17 -13.90 -4.63 11.49
N SER A 18 -12.74 -5.09 11.99
CA SER A 18 -12.20 -4.83 13.34
C SER A 18 -10.86 -5.58 13.52
N GLY A 19 -9.80 -5.01 12.95
CA GLY A 19 -8.39 -5.36 13.19
C GLY A 19 -7.47 -4.18 12.85
N ILE A 20 -8.06 -2.98 12.88
CA ILE A 20 -7.49 -1.71 12.42
C ILE A 20 -6.33 -1.34 13.36
N ASN A 21 -5.15 -1.05 12.78
CA ASN A 21 -3.95 -0.41 13.36
C ASN A 21 -2.64 -1.19 13.55
N PHE A 22 -2.50 -2.46 13.15
CA PHE A 22 -1.16 -3.13 13.15
C PHE A 22 -0.63 -3.55 11.77
N TYR A 23 -1.45 -3.50 10.71
CA TYR A 23 -1.09 -4.01 9.38
C TYR A 23 -0.64 -2.94 8.36
N MET A 24 -0.60 -1.66 8.75
CA MET A 24 -0.10 -0.54 7.94
C MET A 24 0.85 0.36 8.73
N SER A 25 1.63 -0.22 9.63
CA SER A 25 2.50 0.52 10.53
C SER A 25 3.74 1.09 9.84
N THR A 26 4.19 0.49 8.73
CA THR A 26 5.43 0.89 8.06
C THR A 26 5.19 1.57 6.71
N ALA A 27 6.12 2.44 6.31
CA ALA A 27 6.12 3.02 4.97
C ALA A 27 6.12 1.95 3.86
N ALA A 28 6.74 0.79 4.10
CA ALA A 28 6.76 -0.32 3.16
C ALA A 28 5.38 -0.96 2.98
N ASP A 29 4.55 -1.04 4.02
CA ASP A 29 3.18 -1.55 3.92
C ASP A 29 2.30 -0.60 3.09
N ARG A 30 2.42 0.70 3.35
CA ARG A 30 1.74 1.75 2.58
C ARG A 30 2.18 1.76 1.12
N ALA A 31 3.48 1.61 0.86
CA ALA A 31 4.01 1.49 -0.49
C ALA A 31 3.42 0.29 -1.23
N ARG A 32 3.35 -0.89 -0.59
CA ARG A 32 2.74 -2.08 -1.17
C ARG A 32 1.27 -1.89 -1.52
N LEU A 33 0.53 -1.13 -0.71
CA LEU A 33 -0.85 -0.77 -1.01
C LEU A 33 -0.93 0.05 -2.30
N LEU A 34 -0.14 1.13 -2.43
CA LEU A 34 -0.11 1.94 -3.64
C LEU A 34 0.29 1.14 -4.88
N ILE A 35 1.27 0.24 -4.76
CA ILE A 35 1.69 -0.64 -5.86
C ILE A 35 0.54 -1.55 -6.30
N LYS A 36 -0.28 -2.05 -5.37
CA LYS A 36 -1.45 -2.88 -5.69
C LYS A 36 -2.55 -2.07 -6.40
N MET A 37 -2.72 -0.79 -6.05
CA MET A 37 -3.69 0.09 -6.70
C MET A 37 -3.31 0.41 -8.14
N ILE A 38 -2.06 0.80 -8.39
CA ILE A 38 -1.60 1.15 -9.74
C ILE A 38 -1.31 -0.08 -10.60
N GLY A 39 -0.84 -1.15 -9.98
CA GLY A 39 -0.39 -2.38 -10.62
C GLY A 39 1.08 -2.32 -11.05
N PRO A 40 1.82 -3.45 -10.98
CA PRO A 40 3.25 -3.52 -11.31
C PRO A 40 3.61 -3.03 -12.72
N LYS A 41 2.73 -3.24 -13.70
CA LYS A 41 2.94 -2.83 -15.10
C LYS A 41 2.99 -1.32 -15.27
N LYS A 42 2.11 -0.60 -14.58
CA LYS A 42 2.08 0.87 -14.66
C LYS A 42 3.22 1.50 -13.86
N ALA A 43 3.56 0.92 -12.70
CA ALA A 43 4.72 1.35 -11.93
C ALA A 43 6.04 1.20 -12.73
N SER A 44 6.22 0.08 -13.45
CA SER A 44 7.42 -0.11 -14.29
C SER A 44 7.56 0.87 -15.45
N LEU A 45 6.48 1.55 -15.87
CA LEU A 45 6.57 2.60 -16.89
C LEU A 45 7.18 3.89 -16.35
N GLN A 46 7.19 4.07 -15.03
CA GLN A 46 7.71 5.26 -14.35
C GLN A 46 9.12 5.03 -13.79
N GLY A 47 9.52 3.77 -13.62
CA GLY A 47 10.88 3.39 -13.25
C GLY A 47 10.96 1.96 -12.72
N GLY A 48 12.11 1.29 -12.87
CA GLY A 48 12.35 -0.07 -12.38
C GLY A 48 11.64 -1.18 -13.19
N ASP A 49 12.07 -2.42 -12.97
CA ASP A 49 11.59 -3.57 -13.76
C ASP A 49 10.22 -4.10 -13.30
N TYR A 50 9.41 -4.60 -14.24
CA TYR A 50 8.12 -5.20 -13.94
C TYR A 50 8.19 -6.34 -12.90
N GLU A 51 9.17 -7.24 -13.03
CA GLU A 51 9.33 -8.36 -12.09
C GLU A 51 9.75 -7.90 -10.69
N ARG A 52 10.48 -6.78 -10.60
CA ARG A 52 10.80 -6.11 -9.33
C ARG A 52 9.51 -5.63 -8.67
N TRP A 53 8.69 -4.85 -9.36
CA TRP A 53 7.41 -4.35 -8.83
C TRP A 53 6.45 -5.47 -8.43
N LYS A 54 6.41 -6.56 -9.18
CA LYS A 54 5.61 -7.76 -8.87
C LYS A 54 6.11 -8.44 -7.59
N SER A 55 7.42 -8.53 -7.40
CA SER A 55 8.03 -9.10 -6.19
C SER A 55 7.79 -8.21 -4.97
N VAL A 56 7.93 -6.90 -5.13
CA VAL A 56 7.68 -5.89 -4.07
C VAL A 56 6.20 -5.92 -3.66
N SER A 57 5.28 -5.92 -4.63
CA SER A 57 3.83 -5.96 -4.40
C SER A 57 3.39 -7.20 -3.60
N LYS A 58 4.03 -8.35 -3.85
CA LYS A 58 3.80 -9.61 -3.13
C LYS A 58 4.46 -9.63 -1.74
N GLY A 59 5.30 -8.66 -1.41
CA GLY A 59 6.11 -8.66 -0.19
C GLY A 59 7.23 -9.70 -0.19
N ALA A 60 7.58 -10.26 -1.35
CA ALA A 60 8.69 -11.22 -1.48
C ALA A 60 10.05 -10.53 -1.29
N VAL A 61 10.12 -9.23 -1.57
CA VAL A 61 11.31 -8.39 -1.38
C VAL A 61 10.95 -7.12 -0.62
N ARG A 62 11.98 -6.49 -0.03
CA ARG A 62 11.85 -5.18 0.62
C ARG A 62 11.66 -4.07 -0.42
N VAL A 63 10.85 -3.08 -0.05
CA VAL A 63 10.68 -1.81 -0.76
C VAL A 63 11.96 -0.99 -0.55
N SER A 64 12.57 -0.53 -1.63
CA SER A 64 13.72 0.37 -1.59
C SER A 64 13.28 1.83 -1.67
N THR A 65 14.22 2.74 -1.44
CA THR A 65 14.01 4.19 -1.56
C THR A 65 13.61 4.60 -2.98
N GLU A 66 14.15 3.95 -4.00
CA GLU A 66 13.83 4.25 -5.41
C GLU A 66 12.37 3.92 -5.73
N GLU A 67 11.85 2.82 -5.17
CA GLU A 67 10.43 2.49 -5.31
C GLU A 67 9.52 3.48 -4.58
N ILE A 68 9.97 4.02 -3.44
CA ILE A 68 9.25 5.10 -2.75
C ILE A 68 9.23 6.36 -3.62
N ASP A 69 10.35 6.76 -4.21
CA ASP A 69 10.43 7.95 -5.06
C ASP A 69 9.50 7.85 -6.27
N VAL A 70 9.48 6.69 -6.94
CA VAL A 70 8.56 6.44 -8.06
C VAL A 70 7.10 6.54 -7.59
N LEU A 71 6.76 5.99 -6.42
CA LEU A 71 5.41 6.09 -5.88
C LEU A 71 5.01 7.53 -5.52
N VAL A 72 5.94 8.34 -5.01
CA VAL A 72 5.70 9.77 -4.72
C VAL A 72 5.47 10.55 -6.01
N GLN A 73 6.18 10.23 -7.10
CA GLN A 73 5.94 10.88 -8.40
C GLN A 73 4.56 10.55 -8.98
N ILE A 74 4.11 9.30 -8.79
CA ILE A 74 2.81 8.83 -9.26
C ILE A 74 1.67 9.37 -8.39
N TYR A 75 1.88 9.41 -7.07
CA TYR A 75 0.90 9.82 -6.07
C TYR A 75 1.45 10.92 -5.15
N PRO A 76 1.70 12.13 -5.68
CA PRO A 76 2.23 13.24 -4.88
C PRO A 76 1.31 13.64 -3.72
N GLN A 77 0.00 13.43 -3.87
CA GLN A 77 -1.01 13.66 -2.83
C GLN A 77 -0.92 12.67 -1.65
N TYR A 78 -0.24 11.53 -1.82
CA TYR A 78 -0.07 10.53 -0.78
C TYR A 78 1.34 10.55 -0.17
N ALA A 79 2.17 11.55 -0.48
CA ALA A 79 3.57 11.60 -0.05
C ALA A 79 3.72 11.64 1.47
N LEU A 80 2.96 12.52 2.15
CA LEU A 80 2.97 12.63 3.61
C LEU A 80 2.51 11.33 4.26
N TRP A 81 1.43 10.74 3.73
CA TRP A 81 0.88 9.49 4.21
C TRP A 81 1.84 8.33 3.99
N LEU A 82 2.49 8.24 2.83
CA LEU A 82 3.45 7.18 2.52
C LEU A 82 4.64 7.23 3.50
N ALA A 83 5.20 8.41 3.73
CA ALA A 83 6.36 8.60 4.60
C ALA A 83 6.01 8.44 6.09
N SER A 84 4.97 9.13 6.57
CA SER A 84 4.69 9.27 8.00
C SER A 84 3.47 8.49 8.48
N GLY A 85 2.53 8.17 7.60
CA GLY A 85 1.21 7.63 7.95
C GLY A 85 0.19 8.70 8.31
N ASN A 86 0.61 9.96 8.43
CA ASN A 86 -0.28 11.08 8.69
C ASN A 86 -0.91 11.59 7.39
N THR A 87 -2.11 12.15 7.49
CA THR A 87 -2.78 12.87 6.41
C THR A 87 -2.98 14.33 6.84
N ALA A 88 -2.95 15.22 5.85
CA ALA A 88 -3.18 16.66 6.01
C ALA A 88 -4.03 17.13 4.82
N PRO A 89 -5.35 16.83 4.83
CA PRO A 89 -6.25 17.16 3.73
C PRO A 89 -6.30 18.67 3.44
N GLU A 90 -6.05 19.52 4.44
CA GLU A 90 -5.99 20.98 4.31
C GLU A 90 -4.90 21.47 3.35
N VAL A 91 -3.85 20.68 3.12
CA VAL A 91 -2.77 20.95 2.16
C VAL A 91 -2.79 19.98 0.97
N GLY A 92 -3.90 19.26 0.78
CA GLY A 92 -4.06 18.29 -0.32
C GLY A 92 -3.26 16.99 -0.13
N GLN A 93 -2.80 16.70 1.08
CA GLN A 93 -2.11 15.44 1.41
C GLN A 93 -3.09 14.45 2.04
N THR A 94 -3.56 13.47 1.28
CA THR A 94 -4.62 12.54 1.70
C THR A 94 -4.11 11.11 1.80
N SER A 95 -5.00 10.15 2.04
CA SER A 95 -4.70 8.73 1.93
C SER A 95 -5.69 8.04 0.97
N PRO A 96 -5.28 6.90 0.37
CA PRO A 96 -6.19 6.09 -0.45
C PRO A 96 -7.47 5.67 0.26
N GLU A 97 -7.43 5.50 1.58
CA GLU A 97 -8.60 5.12 2.39
C GLU A 97 -9.62 6.26 2.48
N HIS A 98 -9.16 7.51 2.58
CA HIS A 98 -10.03 8.69 2.54
C HIS A 98 -10.70 8.85 1.16
N ASP A 99 -9.95 8.64 0.08
CA ASP A 99 -10.49 8.67 -1.29
C ASP A 99 -11.48 7.52 -1.55
N ALA A 100 -11.18 6.31 -1.08
CA ALA A 100 -12.05 5.15 -1.26
C ALA A 100 -13.39 5.31 -0.51
N ALA A 101 -13.38 5.92 0.67
CA ALA A 101 -14.57 6.13 1.50
C ALA A 101 -15.60 7.09 0.85
N GLN A 102 -15.19 7.96 -0.07
CA GLN A 102 -16.11 8.86 -0.78
C GLN A 102 -16.86 8.19 -1.94
N SER A 103 -16.50 6.97 -2.33
CA SER A 103 -17.15 6.24 -3.44
C SER A 103 -18.31 5.32 -3.03
N GLY A 104 -18.61 5.25 -1.73
CA GLY A 104 -19.54 4.26 -1.14
C GLY A 104 -20.90 4.78 -0.68
N THR A 105 -21.30 6.02 -1.01
CA THR A 105 -22.62 6.57 -0.65
C THR A 105 -23.49 6.81 -1.87
N ASP A 106 -23.72 5.78 -2.69
CA ASP A 106 -24.80 5.76 -3.67
C ASP A 106 -25.33 4.32 -3.78
N GLY A 107 -26.53 4.08 -3.26
CA GLY A 107 -27.23 2.80 -3.43
C GLY A 107 -28.16 2.42 -2.29
N GLU A 108 -29.23 3.19 -2.14
CA GLU A 108 -30.47 2.82 -1.43
C GLU A 108 -31.20 1.64 -2.10
#